data_AF-A0A7K2IYC0-F1
#
_entry.id   AF-A0A7K2IYC0-F1
#
_cell.length_a   1.000
_cell.length_b   1.000
_cell.length_c   1.000
_cell.angle_alpha   90.00
_cell.angle_beta   90.00
_cell.angle_gamma   90.00
#
_symmetry.space_group_name_H-M   'P 1'
#
loop_
_entity.id
_entity.type
_entity.pdbx_description
1 polymer ?
#
loop_
_entity_poly.entity_id
_entity_poly.type
_entity_poly.pdbx_seq_one_letter_code
_entity_poly.pdbx_strand_id
1 'polypeptide(L)'
;MSSDRITDAKARLRHKVWQRLDSVQAGRSGPVNGKIPNFHGANRAAEHLTAHPRWQKARVVKANPDKAQTEVRLGKGAGYSDIEMGLLAQAGLVSDDTLIVTTVHELQVLDEPIPEAEHDVSVDLIVTPDGAISCPPRRRPSGISWEDLSEQKIAAIPILQELRELAASDPEGPPHNR
;
A
#
# COMPACT_ATOMS: atom_id res chain seq x y z
N MET A 1 10.31 -18.20 -1.08
CA MET A 1 11.09 -17.93 0.16
C MET A 1 10.11 -17.93 1.32
N SER A 2 10.50 -18.28 2.56
CA SER A 2 9.58 -18.16 3.71
C SER A 2 9.15 -16.69 3.91
N SER A 3 7.89 -16.47 4.34
CA SER A 3 7.30 -15.14 4.62
C SER A 3 8.17 -14.29 5.55
N ASP A 4 8.81 -14.92 6.55
CA ASP A 4 9.74 -14.24 7.47
C ASP A 4 10.96 -13.67 6.76
N ARG A 5 11.54 -14.41 5.79
CA ARG A 5 12.72 -13.94 5.04
C ARG A 5 12.38 -12.75 4.14
N ILE A 6 11.17 -12.72 3.58
CA ILE A 6 10.68 -11.59 2.77
C ILE A 6 10.49 -10.37 3.67
N THR A 7 9.87 -10.56 4.84
CA THR A 7 9.66 -9.50 5.84
C THR A 7 10.99 -8.87 6.27
N ASP A 8 11.99 -9.69 6.60
CA ASP A 8 13.33 -9.23 6.98
C ASP A 8 14.05 -8.50 5.85
N ALA A 9 13.94 -9.00 4.61
CA ALA A 9 14.56 -8.36 3.46
C ALA A 9 13.94 -6.99 3.16
N LYS A 10 12.60 -6.88 3.22
CA LYS A 10 11.90 -5.59 3.14
C LYS A 10 12.30 -4.65 4.27
N ALA A 11 12.46 -5.15 5.50
CA ALA A 11 12.88 -4.33 6.64
C ALA A 11 14.29 -3.74 6.44
N ARG A 12 15.25 -4.54 5.95
CA ARG A 12 16.60 -4.06 5.61
C ARG A 12 16.57 -2.99 4.53
N LEU A 13 15.78 -3.18 3.47
CA LEU A 13 15.63 -2.19 2.40
C LEU A 13 15.01 -0.89 2.92
N ARG A 14 13.94 -0.95 3.72
CA ARG A 14 13.35 0.23 4.35
C ARG A 14 14.38 0.99 5.18
N HIS A 15 15.19 0.29 5.98
CA HIS A 15 16.21 0.93 6.80
C HIS A 15 17.27 1.66 5.95
N LYS A 16 17.75 1.02 4.88
CA LYS A 16 18.67 1.63 3.90
C LYS A 16 18.08 2.90 3.26
N VAL A 17 16.82 2.85 2.85
CA VAL A 17 16.12 4.00 2.25
C VAL A 17 15.92 5.12 3.28
N TRP A 18 15.51 4.80 4.51
CA TRP A 18 15.39 5.79 5.58
C TRP A 18 16.72 6.48 5.89
N GLN A 19 17.82 5.74 5.98
CA GLN A 19 19.15 6.32 6.18
C GLN A 19 19.53 7.30 5.07
N ARG A 20 19.23 6.97 3.81
CA ARG A 20 19.47 7.86 2.66
C ARG A 20 18.63 9.13 2.75
N LEU A 21 17.34 9.00 3.06
CA LEU A 21 16.44 10.14 3.24
C LEU A 21 16.89 11.05 4.39
N ASP A 22 17.30 10.47 5.51
CA ASP A 22 17.81 11.22 6.67
C ASP A 22 19.14 11.91 6.38
N SER A 23 20.04 11.27 5.61
CA SER A 23 21.34 11.87 5.23
C SER A 23 21.22 13.14 4.39
N VAL A 24 20.09 13.31 3.69
CA VAL A 24 19.80 14.51 2.89
C VAL A 24 18.69 15.37 3.52
N GLN A 25 18.29 15.07 4.76
CA GLN A 25 17.24 15.77 5.49
C GLN A 25 15.92 15.88 4.69
N ALA A 26 15.55 14.81 3.97
CA ALA A 26 14.37 14.82 3.10
C ALA A 26 13.03 14.99 3.85
N GLY A 27 12.99 14.74 5.16
CA GLY A 27 11.77 14.77 5.96
C GLY A 27 11.30 16.17 6.38
N ARG A 28 10.07 16.56 6.03
CA ARG A 28 9.43 17.83 6.44
C ARG A 28 9.23 17.97 7.94
N SER A 29 9.17 16.86 8.66
CA SER A 29 8.87 16.81 10.10
C SER A 29 10.03 16.21 10.90
N GLY A 30 11.26 16.34 10.38
CA GLY A 30 12.46 15.73 10.94
C GLY A 30 12.73 14.32 10.40
N PRO A 31 13.55 13.52 11.11
CA PRO A 31 13.99 12.21 10.64
C PRO A 31 12.83 11.24 10.36
N VAL A 32 12.98 10.48 9.28
CA VAL A 32 11.95 9.56 8.75
C VAL A 32 12.15 8.11 9.18
N ASN A 33 13.30 7.76 9.80
CA ASN A 33 13.55 6.40 10.26
C ASN A 33 12.39 5.85 11.10
N GLY A 34 11.91 4.66 10.74
CA GLY A 34 10.80 3.98 11.40
C GLY A 34 9.41 4.52 11.05
N LYS A 35 9.28 5.48 10.13
CA LYS A 35 8.01 6.14 9.80
C LYS A 35 7.75 6.14 8.30
N ILE A 36 6.49 6.32 7.91
CA ILE A 36 6.15 6.66 6.53
C ILE A 36 6.69 8.07 6.24
N PRO A 37 7.58 8.27 5.25
CA PRO A 37 8.22 9.57 5.02
C PRO A 37 7.20 10.66 4.66
N ASN A 38 7.19 11.74 5.43
CA ASN A 38 6.62 13.01 5.01
C ASN A 38 7.75 13.86 4.44
N PHE A 39 7.85 14.00 3.12
CA PHE A 39 9.06 14.49 2.47
C PHE A 39 8.90 15.88 1.83
N HIS A 40 10.00 16.63 1.73
CA HIS A 40 10.05 17.89 1.00
C HIS A 40 9.70 17.63 -0.47
N GLY A 41 8.80 18.43 -1.04
CA GLY A 41 8.24 18.18 -2.37
C GLY A 41 6.96 17.32 -2.43
N ALA A 42 6.45 16.80 -1.31
CA ALA A 42 5.17 16.06 -1.30
C ALA A 42 3.98 16.81 -1.94
N ASN A 43 3.88 18.14 -1.79
CA ASN A 43 2.86 18.94 -2.48
C ASN A 43 3.03 18.96 -4.00
N ARG A 44 4.28 19.03 -4.51
CA ARG A 44 4.56 18.93 -5.94
C ARG A 44 4.20 17.54 -6.47
N ALA A 45 4.50 16.49 -5.71
CA ALA A 45 4.06 15.14 -6.07
C ALA A 45 2.52 15.03 -6.12
N ALA A 46 1.80 15.68 -5.19
CA ALA A 46 0.35 15.76 -5.21
C ALA A 46 -0.19 16.55 -6.43
N GLU A 47 0.43 17.67 -6.78
CA GLU A 47 0.12 18.47 -7.98
C GLU A 47 0.32 17.63 -9.26
N HIS A 48 1.45 16.92 -9.36
CA HIS A 48 1.71 16.00 -10.47
C HIS A 48 0.68 14.88 -10.56
N LEU A 49 0.33 14.28 -9.41
CA LEU A 49 -0.65 13.21 -9.35
C LEU A 49 -2.03 13.69 -9.82
N THR A 50 -2.50 14.83 -9.32
CA THR A 50 -3.81 15.39 -9.67
C THR A 50 -3.89 15.88 -11.12
N ALA A 51 -2.76 16.33 -11.69
CA ALA A 51 -2.65 16.67 -13.10
C ALA A 51 -2.55 15.43 -14.03
N HIS A 52 -2.25 14.24 -13.50
CA HIS A 52 -2.00 13.07 -14.32
C HIS A 52 -3.27 12.56 -15.01
N PRO A 53 -3.26 12.25 -16.32
CA PRO A 53 -4.47 11.84 -17.05
C PRO A 53 -5.15 10.58 -16.50
N ARG A 54 -4.39 9.63 -15.95
CA ARG A 54 -4.99 8.44 -15.30
C ARG A 54 -5.75 8.80 -14.03
N TRP A 55 -5.29 9.78 -13.26
CA TRP A 55 -5.98 10.28 -12.08
C TRP A 55 -7.28 10.98 -12.47
N GLN A 56 -7.23 11.90 -13.44
CA GLN A 56 -8.40 12.65 -13.90
C GLN A 56 -9.51 11.76 -14.49
N LYS A 57 -9.13 10.62 -15.08
CA LYS A 57 -10.07 9.64 -15.64
C LYS A 57 -10.54 8.59 -14.63
N ALA A 58 -9.89 8.48 -13.47
CA ALA A 58 -10.20 7.45 -12.50
C ALA A 58 -11.56 7.73 -11.85
N ARG A 59 -12.44 6.73 -11.88
CA ARG A 59 -13.73 6.77 -11.18
C ARG A 59 -13.60 6.37 -9.72
N VAL A 60 -12.66 5.46 -9.44
CA VAL A 60 -12.34 4.96 -8.10
C VAL A 60 -10.83 5.00 -7.95
N VAL A 61 -10.38 5.61 -6.85
CA VAL A 61 -8.97 5.75 -6.50
C VAL A 61 -8.78 5.25 -5.08
N LYS A 62 -7.72 4.46 -4.87
CA LYS A 62 -7.22 4.17 -3.54
C LYS A 62 -5.97 4.99 -3.27
N ALA A 63 -6.04 5.86 -2.27
CA ALA A 63 -4.92 6.62 -1.74
C ALA A 63 -4.66 6.19 -0.29
N ASN A 64 -3.40 5.89 0.05
CA ASN A 64 -3.01 5.46 1.38
C ASN A 64 -3.14 6.61 2.39
N PRO A 65 -3.42 6.31 3.66
CA PRO A 65 -3.65 7.34 4.67
C PRO A 65 -2.39 7.84 5.42
N ASP A 66 -1.28 8.11 4.71
CA ASP A 66 -0.01 8.69 5.22
C ASP A 66 0.21 10.21 5.01
N LYS A 67 1.10 10.87 5.76
CA LYS A 67 1.23 12.34 5.66
C LYS A 67 1.61 12.87 4.27
N ALA A 68 2.32 12.11 3.44
CA ALA A 68 2.72 12.54 2.10
C ALA A 68 1.53 12.65 1.15
N GLN A 69 0.52 11.80 1.32
CA GLN A 69 -0.68 11.81 0.49
C GLN A 69 -1.83 12.68 1.05
N THR A 70 -1.60 13.44 2.13
CA THR A 70 -2.66 14.27 2.76
C THR A 70 -3.35 15.22 1.77
N GLU A 71 -2.59 15.82 0.86
CA GLU A 71 -3.11 16.78 -0.13
C GLU A 71 -4.02 16.13 -1.19
N VAL A 72 -4.01 14.80 -1.31
CA VAL A 72 -4.79 14.05 -2.30
C VAL A 72 -5.84 13.12 -1.69
N ARG A 73 -6.00 13.09 -0.35
CA ARG A 73 -6.90 12.15 0.32
C ARG A 73 -7.50 12.66 1.63
N LEU A 74 -8.55 11.98 2.08
CA LEU A 74 -9.23 12.21 3.37
C LEU A 74 -8.95 11.01 4.31
N GLY A 75 -8.20 11.21 5.42
CA GLY A 75 -8.02 10.18 6.47
C GLY A 75 -6.59 10.01 7.06
N LYS A 76 -6.44 9.23 8.14
CA LYS A 76 -5.16 8.90 8.83
C LYS A 76 -5.12 7.38 9.03
N GLY A 77 -4.05 6.66 8.69
CA GLY A 77 -4.04 5.20 8.86
C GLY A 77 -2.71 4.60 9.30
N ALA A 78 -2.79 3.31 9.63
CA ALA A 78 -1.93 2.64 10.60
C ALA A 78 -1.23 1.37 10.07
N GLY A 79 -1.09 1.22 8.74
CA GLY A 79 -0.28 0.13 8.17
C GLY A 79 -1.01 -1.20 7.90
N TYR A 80 -2.34 -1.21 7.82
CA TYR A 80 -3.16 -2.37 7.47
C TYR A 80 -3.57 -2.42 5.99
N SER A 81 -2.77 -1.79 5.13
CA SER A 81 -3.16 -1.52 3.73
C SER A 81 -3.50 -2.79 2.96
N ASP A 82 -2.76 -3.89 3.13
CA ASP A 82 -3.00 -5.12 2.35
C ASP A 82 -4.32 -5.80 2.78
N ILE A 83 -4.64 -5.76 4.08
CA ILE A 83 -5.90 -6.27 4.63
C ILE A 83 -7.07 -5.38 4.15
N GLU A 84 -6.89 -4.06 4.17
CA GLU A 84 -7.88 -3.10 3.65
C GLU A 84 -8.14 -3.35 2.15
N MET A 85 -7.08 -3.56 1.37
CA MET A 85 -7.21 -3.90 -0.06
C MET A 85 -7.92 -5.23 -0.26
N GLY A 86 -7.61 -6.26 0.54
CA GLY A 86 -8.29 -7.56 0.49
C GLY A 86 -9.79 -7.47 0.84
N LEU A 87 -10.14 -6.71 1.89
CA LEU A 87 -11.53 -6.46 2.29
C LEU A 87 -12.31 -5.70 1.21
N LEU A 88 -11.71 -4.64 0.66
CA LEU A 88 -12.34 -3.85 -0.42
C LEU A 88 -12.50 -4.65 -1.71
N ALA A 89 -11.52 -5.50 -2.05
CA ALA A 89 -11.62 -6.40 -3.19
C ALA A 89 -12.71 -7.45 -2.99
N GLN A 90 -12.76 -8.09 -1.81
CA GLN A 90 -13.81 -9.07 -1.48
C GLN A 90 -15.22 -8.45 -1.49
N ALA A 91 -15.33 -7.17 -1.11
CA ALA A 91 -16.58 -6.40 -1.19
C ALA A 91 -16.91 -5.88 -2.60
N GLY A 92 -16.06 -6.11 -3.60
CA GLY A 92 -16.23 -5.60 -4.97
C GLY A 92 -16.04 -4.09 -5.13
N LEU A 93 -15.48 -3.42 -4.12
CA LEU A 93 -15.23 -1.97 -4.12
C LEU A 93 -13.87 -1.60 -4.76
N VAL A 94 -12.95 -2.56 -4.78
CA VAL A 94 -11.70 -2.50 -5.56
C VAL A 94 -11.75 -3.57 -6.64
N SER A 95 -11.41 -3.19 -7.88
CA SER A 95 -11.30 -4.10 -9.02
C SER A 95 -10.07 -3.75 -9.87
N ASP A 96 -9.91 -4.45 -11.00
CA ASP A 96 -8.84 -4.17 -11.99
C ASP A 96 -8.92 -2.75 -12.59
N ASP A 97 -10.10 -2.14 -12.55
CA ASP A 97 -10.34 -0.76 -13.00
C ASP A 97 -10.01 0.29 -11.93
N THR A 98 -9.80 -0.12 -10.68
CA THR A 98 -9.42 0.80 -9.60
C THR A 98 -7.97 1.25 -9.78
N LEU A 99 -7.79 2.58 -9.84
CA LEU A 99 -6.46 3.17 -9.88
C LEU A 99 -5.85 3.17 -8.48
N ILE A 100 -4.73 2.47 -8.31
CA ILE A 100 -3.95 2.45 -7.08
C ILE A 100 -2.72 3.30 -7.29
N VAL A 101 -2.58 4.38 -6.53
CA VAL A 101 -1.46 5.31 -6.68
C VAL A 101 -0.72 5.51 -5.38
N THR A 102 0.54 5.93 -5.49
CA THR A 102 1.30 6.40 -4.35
C THR A 102 2.15 7.61 -4.70
N THR A 103 2.40 8.47 -3.70
CA THR A 103 3.38 9.55 -3.78
C THR A 103 4.57 9.25 -2.91
N VAL A 104 5.79 9.37 -3.43
CA VAL A 104 7.04 9.07 -2.70
C VAL A 104 8.12 10.09 -3.04
N HIS A 105 9.18 10.13 -2.22
CA HIS A 105 10.41 10.83 -2.56
C HIS A 105 11.23 10.01 -3.59
N GLU A 106 11.99 10.67 -4.46
CA GLU A 106 12.81 10.01 -5.51
C GLU A 106 13.70 8.88 -4.96
N LEU A 107 14.35 9.11 -3.82
CA LEU A 107 15.19 8.10 -3.14
C LEU A 107 14.46 6.84 -2.66
N GLN A 108 13.12 6.82 -2.69
CA GLN A 108 12.31 5.63 -2.41
C GLN A 108 12.04 4.80 -3.67
N VAL A 109 12.34 5.33 -4.86
CA VAL A 109 12.30 4.59 -6.13
C VAL A 109 13.64 3.90 -6.31
N LEU A 110 13.60 2.58 -6.49
CA LEU A 110 14.78 1.74 -6.59
C LEU A 110 14.77 1.03 -7.95
N ASP A 111 15.91 1.03 -8.64
CA ASP A 111 16.11 0.29 -9.90
C ASP A 111 16.48 -1.19 -9.65
N GLU A 112 16.43 -1.65 -8.40
CA GLU A 112 16.70 -3.04 -7.99
C GLU A 112 15.40 -3.79 -7.69
N PRO A 113 15.32 -5.10 -8.00
CA PRO A 113 14.18 -5.92 -7.62
C PRO A 113 13.94 -5.89 -6.11
N ILE A 114 12.70 -5.68 -5.71
CA ILE A 114 12.29 -5.73 -4.31
C ILE A 114 11.72 -7.12 -3.97
N PRO A 115 11.96 -7.65 -2.77
CA PRO A 115 11.30 -8.86 -2.29
C PRO A 115 9.79 -8.61 -2.15
N GLU A 116 8.98 -9.48 -2.74
CA GLU A 116 7.52 -9.39 -2.73
C GLU A 116 6.91 -10.63 -2.04
N ALA A 117 5.86 -10.39 -1.28
CA ALA A 117 4.98 -11.41 -0.72
C ALA A 117 3.75 -11.57 -1.62
N GLU A 118 3.06 -12.70 -1.53
CA GLU A 118 1.90 -13.00 -2.39
C GLU A 118 0.75 -11.99 -2.20
N HIS A 119 0.55 -11.51 -0.97
CA HIS A 119 -0.45 -10.50 -0.65
C HIS A 119 -0.05 -9.05 -0.99
N ASP A 120 1.17 -8.81 -1.51
CA ASP A 120 1.58 -7.45 -1.88
C ASP A 120 0.77 -6.96 -3.09
N VAL A 121 0.26 -5.73 -2.96
CA VAL A 121 -0.48 -5.07 -4.04
C VAL A 121 0.44 -4.11 -4.80
N SER A 122 0.52 -4.28 -6.12
CA SER A 122 1.25 -3.36 -6.99
C SER A 122 0.45 -2.08 -7.24
N VAL A 123 1.13 -0.93 -7.14
CA VAL A 123 0.56 0.35 -7.56
C VAL A 123 0.57 0.47 -9.09
N ASP A 124 -0.33 1.28 -9.63
CA ASP A 124 -0.37 1.64 -11.05
C ASP A 124 0.57 2.78 -11.41
N LEU A 125 0.78 3.67 -10.45
CA LEU A 125 1.47 4.93 -10.62
C LEU A 125 2.24 5.26 -9.33
N ILE A 126 3.54 5.46 -9.47
CA ILE A 126 4.38 6.09 -8.45
C ILE A 126 4.58 7.53 -8.88
N VAL A 127 4.26 8.49 -8.01
CA VAL A 127 4.44 9.91 -8.29
C VAL A 127 5.45 10.51 -7.34
N THR A 128 6.35 11.30 -7.89
CA THR A 128 7.43 11.98 -7.19
C THR A 128 7.37 13.48 -7.46
N PRO A 129 8.17 14.31 -6.75
CA PRO A 129 8.23 15.74 -7.03
C PRO A 129 8.69 16.09 -8.45
N ASP A 130 9.41 15.19 -9.13
CA ASP A 130 9.98 15.46 -10.45
C ASP A 130 9.30 14.67 -11.59
N GLY A 131 8.42 13.72 -11.28
CA GLY A 131 7.68 13.02 -12.32
C GLY A 131 6.68 11.97 -11.84
N ALA A 132 6.23 11.15 -12.78
CA ALA A 132 5.34 10.03 -12.52
C ALA A 132 5.81 8.80 -13.31
N ILE A 133 5.77 7.64 -12.66
CA ILE A 133 6.26 6.36 -13.17
C ILE A 133 5.08 5.41 -13.24
N SER A 134 4.81 4.88 -14.44
CA SER A 134 3.80 3.84 -14.63
C SER A 134 4.39 2.46 -14.28
N CYS A 135 3.64 1.65 -13.54
CA CYS A 135 4.13 0.39 -12.99
C CYS A 135 3.32 -0.84 -13.47
N PRO A 136 3.49 -1.29 -14.73
CA PRO A 136 3.01 -2.61 -15.16
C PRO A 136 4.01 -3.74 -14.78
N PRO A 137 3.57 -4.99 -14.55
CA PRO A 137 2.20 -5.50 -14.58
C PRO A 137 1.43 -5.28 -13.26
N ARG A 138 0.09 -5.25 -13.35
CA ARG A 138 -0.79 -5.07 -12.19
C ARG A 138 -0.96 -6.40 -11.44
N ARG A 139 -0.73 -6.38 -10.12
CA ARG A 139 -1.26 -7.38 -9.20
C ARG A 139 -2.38 -6.77 -8.37
N ARG A 140 -3.49 -7.50 -8.25
CA ARG A 140 -4.63 -7.16 -7.41
C ARG A 140 -4.95 -8.34 -6.50
N PRO A 141 -5.29 -8.10 -5.23
CA PRO A 141 -5.79 -9.17 -4.39
C PRO A 141 -7.18 -9.57 -4.88
N SER A 142 -7.45 -10.86 -4.94
CA SER A 142 -8.78 -11.41 -5.19
C SER A 142 -9.60 -11.59 -3.90
N GLY A 143 -9.03 -11.27 -2.74
CA GLY A 143 -9.65 -11.39 -1.43
C GLY A 143 -8.63 -11.33 -0.30
N ILE A 144 -9.04 -11.74 0.90
CA ILE A 144 -8.17 -11.81 2.08
C ILE A 144 -7.31 -13.08 2.03
N SER A 145 -5.99 -12.92 2.14
CA SER A 145 -5.06 -14.04 2.34
C SER A 145 -5.10 -14.53 3.78
N TRP A 146 -6.12 -15.32 4.13
CA TRP A 146 -6.34 -15.82 5.50
C TRP A 146 -5.15 -16.59 6.07
N GLU A 147 -4.41 -17.31 5.22
CA GLU A 147 -3.22 -18.09 5.60
C GLU A 147 -2.06 -17.22 6.11
N ASP A 148 -2.02 -15.93 5.72
CA ASP A 148 -0.99 -14.97 6.11
C ASP A 148 -1.35 -14.18 7.39
N LEU A 149 -2.54 -14.40 7.95
CA LEU A 149 -3.04 -13.68 9.11
C LEU A 149 -2.77 -14.47 10.40
N SER A 150 -2.04 -13.86 11.33
CA SER A 150 -1.92 -14.41 12.68
C SER A 150 -3.23 -14.23 13.46
N GLU A 151 -3.50 -15.12 14.41
CA GLU A 151 -4.65 -14.99 15.33
C GLU A 151 -4.68 -13.63 16.04
N GLN A 152 -3.50 -13.09 16.36
CA GLN A 152 -3.39 -11.75 16.95
C GLN A 152 -3.87 -10.65 16.00
N LYS A 153 -3.55 -10.72 14.69
CA LYS A 153 -4.03 -9.76 13.69
C LYS A 153 -5.55 -9.88 13.49
N ILE A 154 -6.07 -11.11 13.45
CA ILE A 154 -7.51 -11.37 13.32
C ILE A 154 -8.24 -10.78 14.53
N ALA A 155 -7.76 -11.05 15.75
CA ALA A 155 -8.36 -10.52 16.97
C ALA A 155 -8.30 -8.98 17.09
N ALA A 156 -7.31 -8.34 16.45
CA ALA A 156 -7.15 -6.89 16.48
C ALA A 156 -8.09 -6.15 15.50
N ILE A 157 -8.72 -6.84 14.55
CA ILE A 157 -9.53 -6.24 13.48
C ILE A 157 -10.93 -6.88 13.52
N PRO A 158 -11.93 -6.20 14.14
CA PRO A 158 -13.26 -6.80 14.39
C PRO A 158 -13.93 -7.42 13.15
N ILE A 159 -13.86 -6.74 11.99
CA ILE A 159 -14.47 -7.25 10.76
C ILE A 159 -13.86 -8.58 10.28
N LEU A 160 -12.59 -8.88 10.60
CA LEU A 160 -11.99 -10.18 10.28
C LEU A 160 -12.56 -11.29 11.15
N GLN A 161 -12.94 -10.99 12.40
CA GLN A 161 -13.57 -11.96 13.28
C GLN A 161 -14.97 -12.31 12.78
N GLU A 162 -15.75 -11.28 12.44
CA GLU A 162 -17.10 -11.43 11.89
C GLU A 162 -17.09 -12.25 10.58
N LEU A 163 -16.19 -11.93 9.65
CA LEU A 163 -16.07 -12.67 8.39
C LEU A 163 -15.69 -14.14 8.60
N ARG A 164 -14.86 -14.44 9.60
CA ARG A 164 -14.47 -15.82 9.93
C ARG A 164 -15.64 -16.60 10.52
N GLU A 165 -16.45 -15.97 11.36
CA GLU A 165 -17.65 -16.58 11.94
C GLU A 165 -18.73 -16.83 10.89
N LEU A 166 -18.94 -15.87 9.99
CA LEU A 166 -19.84 -16.01 8.84
C LEU A 166 -19.46 -17.20 7.95
N ALA A 167 -18.18 -17.33 7.58
CA ALA A 167 -17.68 -18.45 6.77
C ALA A 167 -17.79 -19.81 7.50
N ALA A 168 -17.72 -19.83 8.83
CA ALA A 168 -17.93 -21.05 9.61
C ALA A 168 -19.41 -21.44 9.74
N SER A 169 -20.32 -20.46 9.62
CA SER A 169 -21.77 -20.67 9.70
C SER A 169 -22.43 -21.04 8.38
N ASP A 170 -21.74 -20.85 7.25
CA ASP A 170 -22.19 -21.23 5.90
C ASP A 170 -21.06 -21.97 5.14
N PRO A 171 -20.95 -23.30 5.28
CA PRO A 171 -19.88 -24.08 4.65
C PRO A 171 -19.97 -24.12 3.11
N GLU A 172 -21.03 -23.56 2.51
CA GLU A 172 -21.17 -23.40 1.05
C GLU A 172 -20.87 -21.96 0.53
N GLY A 173 -20.37 -21.00 1.35
CA GLY A 173 -19.75 -19.74 0.85
C GLY A 173 -19.33 -18.68 1.92
N PRO A 174 -18.43 -17.69 1.62
CA PRO A 174 -17.75 -17.37 0.37
C PRO A 174 -16.35 -18.03 0.27
N PRO A 175 -15.75 -18.07 -0.94
CA PRO A 175 -14.81 -19.09 -1.33
C PRO A 175 -13.39 -18.82 -0.81
N HIS A 176 -12.70 -19.90 -0.44
CA HIS A 176 -11.26 -19.97 -0.61
C HIS A 176 -10.92 -19.67 -2.07
N ASN A 177 -10.06 -18.68 -2.34
CA ASN A 177 -9.48 -18.51 -3.67
C ASN A 177 -8.63 -19.75 -3.98
N ARG A 178 -9.12 -20.59 -4.90
CA ARG A 178 -8.27 -21.48 -5.69
C ARG A 178 -7.68 -20.72 -6.86
#